data_AF-A0A915EQV5-F1
#
_entry.id   AF-A0A915EQV5-F1
#
_cell.length_a   1.000
_cell.length_b   1.000
_cell.length_c   1.000
_cell.angle_alpha   90.00
_cell.angle_beta   90.00
_cell.angle_gamma   90.00
#
_symmetry.space_group_name_H-M   'P 1'
#
loop_
_entity.id
_entity.type
_entity.pdbx_description
1 polymer ?
#
loop_
_entity_poly.entity_id
_entity_poly.type
_entity_poly.pdbx_seq_one_letter_code
_entity_poly.pdbx_strand_id
1 'polypeptide(L)'
;MPDPLRELEEDHDVRAAIADVEAVKKREAELRNKTRFRRLKDTFIEWGRFSSYDGFHAMALADSMAVTVNILGIIIVISLILFVYLLVTTLATFLQYDTDVGLNLRYGQSDFPAITICNANPYKASAFKQNPQLQALVNI
;
A
#
# COMPACT_ATOMS: atom_id res chain seq x y z
N MET A 1 -41.01 14.62 -50.33
CA MET A 1 -39.96 15.06 -51.27
C MET A 1 -38.80 14.09 -51.07
N PRO A 2 -38.47 13.25 -52.05
CA PRO A 2 -37.37 12.30 -51.91
C PRO A 2 -36.04 13.06 -51.78
N ASP A 3 -35.20 12.60 -50.88
CA ASP A 3 -33.94 13.24 -50.52
C ASP A 3 -32.90 12.90 -51.62
N PRO A 4 -32.39 13.88 -52.40
CA PRO A 4 -31.53 13.61 -53.56
C PRO A 4 -30.20 12.93 -53.21
N LEU A 5 -29.79 12.98 -51.94
CA LEU A 5 -28.64 12.24 -51.40
C LEU A 5 -28.87 10.73 -51.33
N ARG A 6 -30.13 10.28 -51.22
CA ARG A 6 -30.48 8.86 -51.06
C ARG A 6 -30.52 8.09 -52.39
N GLU A 7 -30.89 8.76 -53.49
CA GLU A 7 -30.90 8.16 -54.83
C GLU A 7 -29.47 8.00 -55.39
N LEU A 8 -28.57 8.95 -55.10
CA LEU A 8 -27.14 8.86 -55.45
C LEU A 8 -26.39 7.80 -54.63
N GLU A 9 -26.91 7.41 -53.47
CA GLU A 9 -26.33 6.34 -52.65
C GLU A 9 -26.71 4.94 -53.17
N GLU A 10 -27.66 4.81 -54.10
CA GLU A 10 -28.09 3.51 -54.66
C GLU A 10 -27.26 3.08 -55.88
N ASP A 11 -26.53 4.02 -56.50
CA ASP A 11 -25.58 3.73 -57.57
C ASP A 11 -24.35 2.97 -57.03
N HIS A 12 -24.13 1.78 -57.59
CA HIS A 12 -23.06 0.87 -57.19
C HIS A 12 -21.66 1.53 -57.19
N ASP A 13 -21.43 2.44 -58.13
CA ASP A 13 -20.16 3.15 -58.29
C ASP A 13 -19.92 4.19 -57.18
N VAL A 14 -20.99 4.82 -56.69
CA VAL A 14 -20.92 5.80 -55.58
C VAL A 14 -20.64 5.07 -54.26
N ARG A 15 -21.26 3.92 -54.02
CA ARG A 15 -20.95 3.07 -52.86
C ARG A 15 -19.52 2.56 -52.86
N ALA A 16 -19.03 2.13 -54.02
CA ALA A 16 -17.64 1.68 -54.18
C ALA A 16 -16.65 2.81 -53.88
N ALA A 17 -16.93 4.03 -54.36
CA ALA A 17 -16.10 5.20 -54.09
C ALA A 17 -16.09 5.59 -52.59
N ILE A 18 -17.24 5.56 -51.90
CA ILE A 18 -17.32 5.84 -50.46
C ILE A 18 -16.53 4.82 -49.64
N ALA A 19 -16.64 3.54 -49.97
CA ALA A 19 -15.91 2.46 -49.30
C ALA A 19 -14.39 2.60 -49.46
N ASP A 20 -13.91 3.03 -50.63
CA ASP A 20 -12.48 3.27 -50.87
C ASP A 20 -11.96 4.46 -50.06
N VAL A 21 -12.73 5.56 -50.01
CA VAL A 21 -12.40 6.74 -49.18
C VAL A 21 -12.35 6.39 -47.68
N GLU A 22 -13.27 5.55 -47.20
CA GLU A 22 -13.27 5.09 -45.81
C GLU A 22 -12.08 4.17 -45.50
N ALA A 23 -11.71 3.28 -46.42
CA ALA A 23 -10.53 2.42 -46.29
C ALA A 23 -9.22 3.23 -46.24
N VAL A 24 -9.09 4.27 -47.08
CA VAL A 24 -7.94 5.20 -47.05
C VAL A 24 -7.89 5.95 -45.72
N LYS A 25 -8.99 6.53 -45.26
CA LYS A 25 -9.06 7.20 -43.95
C LYS A 25 -8.64 6.28 -42.81
N LYS A 26 -9.09 5.01 -42.84
CA LYS A 26 -8.73 4.01 -41.81
C LYS A 26 -7.23 3.70 -41.82
N ARG A 27 -6.63 3.54 -43.00
CA ARG A 27 -5.17 3.34 -43.15
C ARG A 27 -4.37 4.55 -42.65
N GLU A 28 -4.79 5.76 -43.01
CA GLU A 28 -4.15 7.00 -42.54
C GLU A 28 -4.23 7.16 -41.02
N ALA A 29 -5.37 6.82 -40.42
CA ALA A 29 -5.55 6.81 -38.96
C ALA A 29 -4.64 5.78 -38.29
N GLU A 30 -4.51 4.57 -38.85
CA GLU A 30 -3.63 3.53 -38.33
C GLU A 30 -2.15 3.91 -38.43
N LEU A 31 -1.72 4.46 -39.58
CA LEU A 31 -0.37 4.98 -39.79
C LEU A 31 -0.05 6.09 -38.78
N ARG A 32 -0.96 7.05 -38.61
CA ARG A 32 -0.82 8.15 -37.65
C ARG A 32 -0.73 7.64 -36.22
N ASN A 33 -1.53 6.63 -35.85
CA ASN A 33 -1.49 6.01 -34.53
C ASN A 33 -0.15 5.29 -34.30
N LYS A 34 0.34 4.51 -35.28
CA LYS A 34 1.67 3.88 -35.22
C LYS A 34 2.79 4.90 -35.06
N THR A 35 2.74 6.02 -35.80
CA THR A 35 3.73 7.10 -35.65
C THR A 35 3.68 7.74 -34.26
N ARG A 36 2.49 8.00 -33.71
CA ARG A 36 2.32 8.54 -32.36
C ARG A 36 2.83 7.57 -31.29
N PHE A 37 2.49 6.29 -31.41
CA PHE A 37 2.92 5.26 -30.48
C PHE A 37 4.45 5.10 -30.49
N ARG A 38 5.07 5.15 -31.66
CA ARG A 38 6.53 5.12 -31.79
C ARG A 38 7.18 6.33 -31.12
N ARG A 39 6.68 7.54 -31.36
CA ARG A 39 7.18 8.75 -30.68
C ARG A 39 7.03 8.67 -29.16
N LEU A 40 5.88 8.21 -28.68
CA LEU A 40 5.65 7.97 -27.25
C LEU A 40 6.67 6.99 -26.68
N LYS A 41 6.88 5.85 -27.35
CA LYS A 41 7.87 4.85 -26.94
C LYS A 41 9.28 5.45 -26.89
N ASP A 42 9.67 6.24 -27.87
CA ASP A 42 10.99 6.88 -27.92
C ASP A 42 11.17 7.87 -26.75
N THR A 43 10.15 8.69 -26.46
CA THR A 43 10.14 9.58 -25.30
C THR A 43 10.19 8.82 -23.97
N PHE A 44 9.49 7.69 -23.85
CA PHE A 44 9.54 6.85 -22.65
C PHE A 44 10.91 6.23 -22.42
N ILE A 45 11.58 5.78 -23.48
CA ILE A 45 12.95 5.24 -23.40
C ILE A 45 13.92 6.34 -22.99
N GLU A 46 13.80 7.53 -23.60
CA GLU A 46 14.63 8.68 -23.25
C GLU A 46 14.43 9.10 -21.80
N TRP A 47 13.18 9.21 -21.34
CA TRP A 47 12.86 9.47 -19.94
C TRP A 47 13.42 8.39 -19.01
N GLY A 48 13.29 7.11 -19.37
CA GLY A 48 13.82 5.98 -18.61
C GLY A 48 15.33 6.04 -18.41
N ARG A 49 16.08 6.59 -19.38
CA ARG A 49 17.55 6.79 -19.27
C ARG A 49 17.93 7.86 -18.25
N PHE A 50 17.09 8.89 -18.08
CA PHE A 50 17.33 10.01 -17.15
C PHE A 50 16.63 9.84 -15.79
N SER A 51 15.75 8.85 -15.65
CA SER A 51 15.08 8.56 -14.40
C SER A 51 16.06 8.02 -13.36
N SER A 52 15.88 8.43 -12.11
CA SER A 52 16.61 7.89 -10.96
C SER A 52 16.09 6.52 -10.51
N TYR A 53 15.07 5.99 -11.18
CA TYR A 53 14.52 4.67 -10.89
C TYR A 53 15.29 3.58 -11.65
N ASP A 54 16.07 2.79 -10.91
CA ASP A 54 16.97 1.76 -11.46
C ASP A 54 16.26 0.75 -12.37
N GLY A 55 15.00 0.40 -12.10
CA GLY A 55 14.26 -0.56 -12.92
C GLY A 55 13.98 -0.06 -14.35
N PHE A 56 13.70 1.24 -14.51
CA PHE A 56 13.46 1.85 -15.83
C PHE A 56 14.78 2.10 -16.57
N HIS A 57 15.85 2.41 -15.84
CA HIS A 57 17.19 2.54 -16.40
C HIS A 57 17.68 1.21 -17.00
N ALA A 58 17.51 0.11 -16.26
CA ALA A 58 17.87 -1.23 -16.72
C ALA A 58 17.06 -1.68 -17.95
N MET A 59 15.79 -1.28 -18.06
CA MET A 59 14.98 -1.53 -19.25
C MET A 59 15.45 -0.75 -20.47
N ALA A 60 15.88 0.50 -20.28
CA ALA A 60 16.33 1.38 -21.37
C ALA A 60 17.67 0.94 -21.99
N LEU A 61 18.49 0.20 -21.24
CA LEU A 61 19.80 -0.31 -21.67
C LEU A 61 19.78 -1.74 -22.21
N ALA A 62 18.63 -2.43 -22.18
CA ALA A 62 18.58 -3.85 -22.54
C ALA A 62 18.66 -4.10 -24.05
N ASP A 63 19.64 -4.89 -24.50
CA ASP A 63 19.82 -5.25 -25.91
C ASP A 63 18.70 -6.17 -26.46
N SER A 64 18.14 -7.05 -25.61
CA SER A 64 17.01 -7.91 -25.97
C SER A 64 15.66 -7.27 -25.59
N MET A 65 15.21 -6.34 -26.43
CA MET A 65 14.09 -5.42 -26.19
C MET A 65 12.75 -6.09 -25.85
N ALA A 66 12.49 -7.35 -26.25
CA ALA A 66 11.20 -7.98 -26.01
C ALA A 66 11.17 -8.78 -24.69
N VAL A 67 12.15 -9.65 -24.44
CA VAL A 67 12.11 -10.56 -23.29
C VAL A 67 12.49 -9.82 -22.00
N THR A 68 13.57 -9.05 -22.01
CA THR A 68 14.04 -8.32 -20.83
C THR A 68 13.03 -7.27 -20.36
N VAL A 69 12.39 -6.56 -21.29
CA VAL A 69 11.37 -5.54 -20.95
C VAL A 69 10.13 -6.18 -20.32
N ASN A 70 9.68 -7.34 -20.82
CA ASN A 70 8.54 -8.05 -20.23
C ASN A 70 8.87 -8.55 -18.81
N ILE A 71 10.03 -9.17 -18.61
CA ILE A 71 10.43 -9.73 -17.31
C ILE A 71 10.66 -8.60 -16.28
N LEU A 72 11.44 -7.58 -16.62
CA LEU A 72 11.66 -6.43 -15.74
C LEU A 72 10.35 -5.68 -15.48
N GLY A 73 9.43 -5.64 -16.45
CA GLY A 73 8.12 -5.02 -16.30
C GLY A 73 7.30 -5.71 -15.21
N ILE A 74 7.26 -7.04 -15.26
CA ILE A 74 6.60 -7.85 -14.22
C ILE A 74 7.25 -7.62 -12.85
N ILE A 75 8.58 -7.61 -12.79
CA ILE A 75 9.32 -7.40 -11.53
C ILE A 75 9.03 -6.01 -10.93
N ILE A 76 8.98 -4.95 -11.74
CA ILE A 76 8.62 -3.59 -11.28
C ILE A 76 7.19 -3.56 -10.75
N VAL A 77 6.24 -4.20 -11.43
CA VAL A 77 4.85 -4.24 -10.98
C VAL A 77 4.73 -4.99 -9.65
N ILE A 78 5.40 -6.14 -9.50
CA ILE A 78 5.42 -6.90 -8.25
C ILE A 78 6.07 -6.10 -7.12
N SER A 79 7.21 -5.45 -7.37
CA SER A 79 7.91 -4.66 -6.37
C SER A 79 7.07 -3.47 -5.90
N LEU A 80 6.31 -2.83 -6.80
CA LEU A 80 5.37 -1.77 -6.44
C LEU A 80 4.23 -2.28 -5.56
N ILE A 81 3.65 -3.44 -5.88
CA ILE A 81 2.59 -4.05 -5.06
C ILE A 81 3.10 -4.38 -3.66
N LEU A 82 4.27 -5.02 -3.57
CA LEU A 82 4.91 -5.33 -2.29
C LEU A 82 5.23 -4.06 -1.51
N PHE A 83 5.76 -3.03 -2.16
CA PHE A 83 6.05 -1.75 -1.51
C PHE A 83 4.80 -1.12 -0.91
N VAL A 84 3.69 -1.08 -1.66
CA VAL A 84 2.41 -0.55 -1.15
C VAL A 84 1.90 -1.39 0.03
N TYR A 85 1.98 -2.72 -0.06
CA TYR A 85 1.60 -3.60 1.04
C TYR A 85 2.44 -3.30 2.31
N LEU A 86 3.77 -3.29 2.19
CA LEU A 86 4.66 -2.99 3.32
C LEU A 86 4.42 -1.59 3.89
N LEU A 87 4.18 -0.60 3.03
CA LEU A 87 3.90 0.77 3.45
C LEU A 87 2.62 0.82 4.29
N VAL A 88 1.54 0.20 3.81
CA VAL A 88 0.25 0.16 4.52
C VAL A 88 0.39 -0.58 5.85
N THR A 89 1.07 -1.74 5.88
CA THR A 89 1.26 -2.48 7.13
C THR A 89 2.10 -1.69 8.13
N THR A 90 3.19 -1.06 7.68
CA THR A 90 4.07 -0.28 8.55
C THR A 90 3.35 0.95 9.10
N LEU A 91 2.58 1.65 8.26
CA LEU A 91 1.75 2.76 8.71
C LEU A 91 0.71 2.32 9.73
N ALA A 92 0.03 1.19 9.50
CA ALA A 92 -0.93 0.65 10.45
C ALA A 92 -0.27 0.33 11.80
N THR A 93 0.90 -0.31 11.81
CA THR A 93 1.65 -0.59 13.04
C THR A 93 2.13 0.69 13.73
N PHE A 94 2.59 1.69 12.97
CA PHE A 94 2.99 2.97 13.54
C PHE A 94 1.80 3.69 14.22
N LEU A 95 0.62 3.66 13.61
CA LEU A 95 -0.62 4.23 14.16
C LEU A 95 -1.18 3.44 15.34
N GLN A 96 -0.69 2.23 15.63
CA GLN A 96 -1.07 1.49 16.83
C GLN A 96 -0.41 2.04 18.10
N TYR A 97 0.60 2.91 17.99
CA TYR A 97 1.34 3.48 19.11
C TYR A 97 1.80 2.45 20.14
N ASP A 98 2.23 1.28 19.65
CA ASP A 98 2.66 0.21 20.54
C ASP A 98 3.94 0.63 21.26
N THR A 99 3.98 0.43 22.57
CA THR A 99 5.10 0.86 23.42
C THR A 99 5.84 -0.35 23.95
N ASP A 100 7.08 -0.55 23.48
CA ASP A 100 7.96 -1.56 24.05
C ASP A 100 8.56 -1.08 25.37
N VAL A 101 8.24 -1.79 26.45
CA VAL A 101 8.87 -1.58 27.77
C VAL A 101 10.14 -2.43 27.88
N GLY A 102 11.29 -1.79 27.68
CA GLY A 102 12.59 -2.42 27.88
C GLY A 102 12.91 -2.64 29.38
N LEU A 103 12.67 -3.86 29.88
CA LEU A 103 13.08 -4.25 31.23
C LEU A 103 14.59 -4.41 31.29
N ASN A 104 15.28 -3.41 31.85
CA ASN A 104 16.70 -3.49 32.16
C ASN A 104 16.89 -3.88 33.62
N LEU A 105 17.45 -5.06 33.86
CA LEU A 105 17.89 -5.48 35.20
C LEU A 105 19.16 -4.70 35.56
N ARG A 106 18.99 -3.54 36.24
CA ARG A 106 20.11 -2.85 36.86
C ARG A 106 20.42 -3.49 38.21
N TYR A 107 21.57 -4.13 38.29
CA TYR A 107 22.16 -4.56 39.56
C TYR A 107 22.82 -3.34 40.22
N GLY A 108 22.09 -2.67 41.11
CA GLY A 108 22.59 -1.57 41.93
C GLY A 108 22.19 -1.77 43.39
N GLN A 109 22.77 -0.98 44.30
CA GLN A 109 22.22 -0.88 45.64
C GLN A 109 20.80 -0.32 45.54
N SER A 110 19.81 -1.16 45.88
CA SER A 110 18.42 -0.74 46.04
C SER A 110 18.20 -0.32 47.49
N ASP A 111 17.41 0.72 47.69
CA ASP A 111 16.95 1.09 49.03
C ASP A 111 16.20 -0.09 49.65
N PHE A 112 16.38 -0.27 50.96
CA PHE A 112 15.65 -1.30 51.70
C PHE A 112 14.15 -0.94 51.70
N PRO A 113 13.26 -1.84 51.25
CA PRO A 113 11.84 -1.52 51.17
C PRO A 113 11.24 -1.33 52.56
N ALA A 114 10.16 -0.56 52.64
CA ALA A 114 9.38 -0.47 53.87
C ALA A 114 8.71 -1.82 54.15
N ILE A 115 9.22 -2.53 55.16
CA ILE A 115 8.61 -3.79 55.61
C ILE A 115 7.55 -3.44 56.64
N THR A 116 6.28 -3.67 56.28
CA THR A 116 5.16 -3.57 57.22
C THR A 116 4.82 -4.96 57.73
N ILE A 117 5.12 -5.23 59.00
CA ILE A 117 4.78 -6.50 59.66
C ILE A 117 3.51 -6.28 60.47
N CYS A 118 2.45 -6.99 60.11
CA CYS A 118 1.21 -7.00 60.86
C CYS A 118 1.11 -8.26 61.72
N ASN A 119 0.51 -8.12 62.91
CA ASN A 119 0.07 -9.28 63.66
C ASN A 119 -1.10 -9.94 62.92
N ALA A 120 -1.06 -11.25 62.74
CA ALA A 120 -2.17 -12.01 62.17
C ALA A 120 -3.45 -11.88 63.02
N ASN A 121 -3.29 -11.62 64.32
CA ASN A 121 -4.40 -11.28 65.19
C ASN A 121 -4.74 -9.77 65.08
N PRO A 122 -5.94 -9.41 64.59
CA PRO A 122 -6.37 -8.02 64.44
C PRO A 122 -6.61 -7.29 65.76
N TYR A 123 -6.80 -8.02 66.87
CA TYR A 123 -7.16 -7.43 68.16
C TYR A 123 -6.34 -7.95 69.32
N LYS A 124 -5.90 -7.03 70.19
CA LYS A 124 -5.20 -7.39 71.42
C LYS A 124 -6.19 -7.93 72.46
N ALA A 125 -5.93 -9.12 73.02
CA ALA A 125 -6.76 -9.75 74.05
C ALA A 125 -7.08 -8.80 75.24
N SER A 126 -6.13 -7.95 75.63
CA SER A 126 -6.32 -6.97 76.70
C SER A 126 -7.21 -5.79 76.32
N ALA A 127 -7.35 -5.46 75.03
CA ALA A 127 -8.17 -4.36 74.54
C ALA A 127 -9.67 -4.68 74.61
N PHE A 128 -10.05 -5.97 74.61
CA PHE A 128 -11.43 -6.40 74.81
C PHE A 128 -11.98 -6.00 76.19
N LYS A 129 -11.14 -5.98 77.23
CA LYS A 129 -11.58 -5.60 78.59
C LYS A 129 -11.88 -4.11 78.72
N GLN A 130 -11.28 -3.27 77.87
CA GLN A 130 -11.39 -1.81 77.94
C GLN A 130 -12.56 -1.27 77.13
N ASN A 131 -12.99 -1.99 76.08
CA ASN A 131 -14.10 -1.57 75.22
C ASN A 131 -15.29 -2.53 75.37
N PRO A 132 -16.41 -2.09 75.98
CA PRO A 132 -17.57 -2.94 76.22
C PRO A 132 -18.22 -3.47 74.93
N GLN A 133 -18.06 -2.76 73.81
CA GLN A 133 -18.57 -3.22 72.51
C GLN A 133 -17.78 -4.40 71.90
N LEU A 134 -16.52 -4.61 72.30
CA LEU A 134 -15.70 -5.69 71.78
C LEU A 134 -15.88 -7.00 72.58
N GLN A 135 -16.38 -6.94 73.82
CA GLN A 135 -16.58 -8.13 74.67
C GLN A 135 -17.59 -9.12 74.10
N ALA A 136 -18.56 -8.64 73.31
CA ALA A 136 -19.55 -9.47 72.64
C ALA A 136 -18.93 -10.42 71.58
N LEU A 137 -17.75 -10.10 71.04
CA LEU A 137 -17.07 -10.88 70.00
C LEU A 137 -16.20 -12.02 70.57
N VAL A 138 -15.98 -12.07 71.90
CA VAL A 138 -15.15 -13.08 72.56
C VAL A 138 -15.97 -14.29 73.04
N ASN A 139 -17.28 -14.10 73.25
CA ASN A 139 -18.18 -15.11 73.84
C ASN A 139 -19.18 -15.71 72.83
N ILE A 140 -18.87 -15.68 71.53
CA ILE A 140 -19.57 -16.41 70.47
C ILE A 140 -18.79 -17.69 70.18
#